data_AF-A0A0N7KPN0-F1
#
_entry.id   AF-A0A0N7KPN0-F1
#
_cell.length_a   1.000
_cell.length_b   1.000
_cell.length_c   1.000
_cell.angle_alpha   90.00
_cell.angle_beta   90.00
_cell.angle_gamma   90.00
#
_symmetry.space_group_name_H-M   'P 1'
#
loop_
_entity.id
_entity.type
_entity.pdbx_description
1 polymer ?
#
loop_
_entity_poly.entity_id
_entity_poly.type
_entity_poly.pdbx_seq_one_letter_code
_entity_poly.pdbx_strand_id
1 'polypeptide(L)'
;MPPAVAFVVHRGCVASPTIANVDDCTEGEGALGYTMTEICDKFIEFFMYKKPQTKDWRKLLVFREEWERYRPYFYKHSQARIDMENDSSMKQKLVVLARKVKKVKDIMYHIYTTTKESLKSISPPEMKLLKYLLNIEDPEERFGALATAFSPGDEHEAKDEDALYT
;
A
#
# COMPACT_ATOMS: atom_id res chain seq x y z
N MET A 1 61.61 8.56 -4.65
CA MET A 1 60.61 9.17 -3.75
C MET A 1 59.91 10.28 -4.52
N PRO A 2 58.67 10.08 -5.00
CA PRO A 2 57.93 11.17 -5.63
C PRO A 2 57.45 12.18 -4.58
N PRO A 3 57.45 13.49 -4.88
CA PRO A 3 57.22 14.56 -3.91
C PRO A 3 55.74 14.70 -3.53
N ALA A 4 55.51 15.14 -2.29
CA ALA A 4 54.21 15.41 -1.71
C ALA A 4 53.42 16.43 -2.56
N VAL A 5 52.30 15.99 -3.12
CA VAL A 5 51.35 16.87 -3.81
C VAL A 5 50.57 17.66 -2.75
N ALA A 6 50.80 18.97 -2.71
CA ALA A 6 50.08 19.88 -1.84
C ALA A 6 48.60 19.95 -2.26
N PHE A 7 47.71 19.38 -1.45
CA PHE A 7 46.27 19.56 -1.59
C PHE A 7 45.89 20.98 -1.16
N VAL A 8 45.75 21.89 -2.11
CA VAL A 8 45.12 23.18 -1.87
C VAL A 8 43.60 22.99 -1.85
N VAL A 9 43.03 22.97 -0.64
CA VAL A 9 41.57 22.99 -0.43
C VAL A 9 41.03 24.35 -0.88
N HIS A 10 40.54 24.43 -2.12
CA HIS A 10 39.75 25.57 -2.56
C HIS A 10 38.36 25.48 -1.94
N ARG A 11 38.12 26.37 -0.97
CA ARG A 11 36.82 26.63 -0.35
C ARG A 11 35.96 27.40 -1.36
N GLY A 12 35.26 26.69 -2.24
CA GLY A 12 34.40 27.25 -3.29
C GLY A 12 32.93 26.90 -3.07
N CYS A 13 32.07 27.90 -3.18
CA CYS A 13 30.72 27.96 -2.63
C CYS A 13 29.69 26.98 -3.21
N VAL A 14 28.69 26.74 -2.36
CA VAL A 14 27.45 25.99 -2.55
C VAL A 14 26.71 26.45 -3.81
N ALA A 15 26.68 25.61 -4.84
CA ALA A 15 25.62 25.64 -5.84
C ALA A 15 24.67 24.49 -5.49
N SER A 16 23.52 24.82 -4.88
CA SER A 16 22.44 23.87 -4.69
C SER A 16 21.97 23.39 -6.06
N PRO A 17 22.04 22.08 -6.37
CA PRO A 17 21.43 21.56 -7.58
C PRO A 17 19.92 21.62 -7.38
N THR A 18 19.25 22.56 -8.07
CA THR A 18 17.83 22.42 -8.36
C THR A 18 17.71 21.21 -9.29
N ILE A 19 17.53 20.03 -8.71
CA ILE A 19 17.10 18.85 -9.46
C ILE A 19 15.65 19.14 -9.87
N ALA A 20 15.50 19.76 -11.04
CA ALA A 20 14.31 19.61 -11.85
C ALA A 20 14.25 18.14 -12.25
N ASN A 21 13.74 17.30 -11.35
CA ASN A 21 13.32 15.97 -11.74
C ASN A 21 12.05 16.18 -12.54
N VAL A 22 12.26 16.40 -13.84
CA VAL A 22 11.28 16.11 -14.87
C VAL A 22 10.98 14.63 -14.69
N ASP A 23 9.96 14.33 -13.88
CA ASP A 23 9.37 13.00 -13.83
C ASP A 23 8.60 12.86 -15.14
N ASP A 24 9.38 12.64 -16.20
CA ASP A 24 8.96 12.32 -17.55
C ASP A 24 8.12 11.05 -17.42
N CYS A 25 6.81 11.26 -17.27
CA CYS A 25 5.85 10.21 -17.39
C CYS A 25 5.84 9.81 -18.87
N THR A 26 6.85 9.07 -19.32
CA THR A 26 6.89 8.51 -20.66
C THR A 26 5.73 7.53 -20.78
N GLU A 27 4.62 8.02 -21.32
CA GLU A 27 3.48 7.26 -21.76
C GLU A 27 3.94 6.36 -22.92
N GLY A 28 3.84 5.03 -22.77
CA GLY A 28 4.42 4.18 -23.81
C GLY A 28 4.10 2.70 -23.80
N GLU A 29 2.99 2.22 -23.22
CA GLU A 29 2.49 0.87 -23.56
C GLU A 29 1.03 0.69 -23.15
N GLY A 30 0.11 1.13 -24.01
CA GLY A 30 -1.31 0.84 -23.84
C GLY A 30 -1.58 -0.61 -24.19
N ALA A 31 -1.81 -1.47 -23.19
CA ALA A 31 -2.10 -2.90 -23.35
C ALA A 31 -3.33 -3.24 -24.22
N LEU A 32 -4.04 -2.24 -24.75
CA LEU A 32 -5.22 -2.37 -25.62
C LEU A 32 -5.27 -1.29 -26.72
N GLY A 33 -4.14 -0.66 -27.05
CA GLY A 33 -4.07 0.37 -28.12
C GLY A 33 -4.65 1.74 -27.77
N TYR A 34 -5.11 1.94 -26.53
CA TYR A 34 -5.48 3.26 -26.01
C TYR A 34 -4.36 3.84 -25.16
N THR A 35 -4.15 5.15 -25.27
CA THR A 35 -3.28 5.90 -24.36
C THR A 35 -3.87 5.95 -22.96
N MET A 36 -3.02 6.19 -21.97
CA MET A 36 -3.46 6.26 -20.57
C MET A 36 -4.46 7.40 -20.32
N THR A 37 -4.25 8.52 -21.02
CA THR A 37 -5.12 9.70 -21.08
C THR A 37 -6.51 9.34 -21.61
N GLU A 38 -6.61 8.65 -22.74
CA GLU A 38 -7.90 8.23 -23.32
C GLU A 38 -8.66 7.25 -22.41
N ILE A 39 -7.94 6.35 -21.73
CA ILE A 39 -8.53 5.45 -20.73
C ILE A 39 -9.10 6.27 -19.57
N CYS A 40 -8.36 7.26 -19.07
CA CYS A 40 -8.82 8.15 -18.01
C CYS A 40 -10.06 8.95 -18.43
N ASP A 41 -10.11 9.45 -19.68
CA ASP A 41 -11.28 10.14 -20.22
C ASP A 41 -12.52 9.24 -20.23
N LYS A 42 -12.38 7.97 -20.65
CA LYS A 42 -13.47 6.99 -20.59
C LYS A 42 -13.95 6.74 -19.16
N PHE A 43 -13.04 6.68 -18.18
CA PHE A 43 -13.42 6.56 -16.77
C PHE A 43 -14.19 7.79 -16.28
N ILE A 44 -13.73 8.99 -16.64
CA ILE A 44 -14.42 10.24 -16.31
C ILE A 44 -15.82 10.23 -16.93
N GLU A 45 -15.94 9.93 -18.23
CA GLU A 45 -17.24 9.84 -18.91
C GLU A 45 -18.17 8.83 -18.23
N PHE A 46 -17.63 7.64 -17.91
CA PHE A 46 -18.37 6.58 -17.24
C PHE A 46 -18.85 7.01 -15.85
N PHE A 47 -17.99 7.63 -15.03
CA PHE A 47 -18.36 8.06 -13.68
C PHE A 47 -19.22 9.32 -13.65
N MET A 48 -19.13 10.20 -14.65
CA MET A 48 -19.91 11.44 -14.68
C MET A 48 -21.29 11.24 -15.31
N TYR A 49 -21.37 10.49 -16.39
CA TYR A 49 -22.59 10.44 -17.21
C TYR A 49 -23.27 9.07 -17.15
N LYS A 50 -22.51 7.97 -17.28
CA LYS A 50 -23.12 6.63 -17.35
C LYS A 50 -23.49 6.07 -15.97
N LYS A 51 -22.66 6.33 -14.95
CA LYS A 51 -22.79 5.83 -13.57
C LYS A 51 -22.47 6.93 -12.54
N PRO A 52 -23.29 7.99 -12.44
CA PRO A 52 -23.03 9.15 -11.57
C PRO A 52 -23.07 8.81 -10.07
N GLN A 53 -23.70 7.70 -9.70
CA GLN A 53 -23.87 7.30 -8.30
C GLN A 53 -22.65 6.52 -7.82
N THR A 54 -22.06 6.95 -6.70
CA THR A 54 -20.87 6.30 -6.12
C THR A 54 -21.06 4.82 -5.83
N LYS A 55 -22.29 4.38 -5.53
CA LYS A 55 -22.58 2.95 -5.29
C LYS A 55 -22.31 2.07 -6.51
N ASP A 56 -22.41 2.62 -7.73
CA ASP A 56 -22.30 1.84 -8.97
C ASP A 56 -20.85 1.47 -9.30
N TRP A 57 -19.90 2.31 -8.92
CA TRP A 57 -18.47 2.11 -9.18
C TRP A 57 -17.65 1.90 -7.91
N ARG A 58 -18.22 1.97 -6.70
CA ARG A 58 -17.47 1.69 -5.47
C ARG A 58 -16.81 0.31 -5.51
N LYS A 59 -17.55 -0.72 -5.95
CA LYS A 59 -17.00 -2.07 -6.09
C LYS A 59 -15.86 -2.12 -7.11
N LEU A 60 -15.99 -1.39 -8.21
CA LEU A 60 -14.95 -1.26 -9.24
C LEU A 60 -13.66 -0.68 -8.65
N LEU A 61 -13.74 0.42 -7.91
CA LEU A 61 -12.55 1.07 -7.34
C LEU A 61 -11.88 0.28 -6.21
N VAL A 62 -12.58 -0.67 -5.62
CA VAL A 62 -12.13 -1.40 -4.42
C VAL A 62 -11.60 -2.77 -4.78
N PHE A 63 -12.28 -3.48 -5.68
CA PHE A 63 -12.01 -4.90 -5.94
C PHE A 63 -11.30 -5.16 -7.25
N ARG A 64 -11.14 -4.18 -8.15
CA ARG A 64 -10.43 -4.37 -9.41
C ARG A 64 -8.97 -3.99 -9.28
N GLU A 65 -8.09 -4.96 -9.45
CA GLU A 65 -6.64 -4.75 -9.48
C GLU A 65 -6.22 -3.82 -10.63
N GLU A 66 -6.96 -3.84 -11.74
CA GLU A 66 -6.71 -2.96 -12.88
C GLU A 66 -6.87 -1.49 -12.48
N TRP A 67 -7.87 -1.18 -11.63
CA TRP A 67 -8.04 0.17 -11.12
C TRP A 67 -6.80 0.65 -10.38
N GLU A 68 -6.14 -0.20 -9.58
CA GLU A 68 -4.96 0.22 -8.82
C GLU A 68 -3.80 0.65 -9.74
N ARG A 69 -3.65 -0.01 -10.90
CA ARG A 69 -2.67 0.39 -11.93
C ARG A 69 -3.02 1.72 -12.59
N TYR A 70 -4.30 1.95 -12.89
CA TYR A 70 -4.76 3.19 -13.55
C TYR A 70 -4.93 4.37 -12.59
N ARG A 71 -5.06 4.10 -11.30
CA ARG A 71 -5.35 5.08 -10.24
C ARG A 71 -4.43 6.30 -10.28
N PRO A 72 -3.09 6.19 -10.25
CA PRO A 72 -2.22 7.37 -10.26
C PRO A 72 -2.43 8.24 -11.49
N TYR A 73 -2.63 7.63 -12.66
CA TYR A 73 -2.91 8.34 -13.91
C TYR A 73 -4.27 9.04 -13.87
N PHE A 74 -5.31 8.37 -13.35
CA PHE A 74 -6.63 8.99 -13.20
C PHE A 74 -6.57 10.26 -12.35
N TYR A 75 -5.85 10.24 -11.22
CA TYR A 75 -5.73 11.44 -10.37
C TYR A 75 -4.92 12.55 -11.04
N LYS A 76 -3.79 12.22 -11.70
CA LYS A 76 -3.00 13.19 -12.47
C LYS A 76 -3.83 13.81 -13.61
N HIS A 77 -4.51 12.97 -14.39
CA HIS A 77 -5.33 13.38 -15.53
C HIS A 77 -6.55 14.20 -15.11
N SER A 78 -7.31 13.72 -14.12
CA SER A 78 -8.47 14.46 -13.61
C SER A 78 -8.06 15.82 -13.02
N GLN A 79 -6.90 15.91 -12.37
CA GLN A 79 -6.37 17.19 -11.87
C GLN A 79 -5.97 18.12 -13.02
N ALA A 80 -5.19 17.64 -14.00
CA ALA A 80 -4.84 18.43 -15.18
C ALA A 80 -6.08 18.94 -15.93
N ARG A 81 -7.11 18.09 -16.06
CA ARG A 81 -8.39 18.48 -16.67
C ARG A 81 -9.11 19.55 -15.85
N ILE A 82 -9.14 19.47 -14.51
CA ILE A 82 -9.72 20.50 -13.64
C ILE A 82 -9.00 21.84 -13.79
N ASP A 83 -7.68 21.81 -13.95
CA ASP A 83 -6.86 23.02 -14.05
C ASP A 83 -7.04 23.71 -15.41
N MET A 84 -7.20 22.94 -16.50
CA MET A 84 -7.47 23.46 -17.85
C MET A 84 -8.94 23.76 -18.15
N GLU A 85 -9.89 23.24 -17.37
CA GLU A 85 -11.32 23.40 -17.64
C GLU A 85 -11.79 24.84 -17.35
N ASN A 86 -12.35 25.48 -18.37
CA ASN A 86 -12.83 26.87 -18.31
C ASN A 86 -14.30 26.94 -17.87
N ASP A 87 -15.10 25.92 -18.17
CA ASP A 87 -16.48 25.85 -17.72
C ASP A 87 -16.52 25.55 -16.21
N SER A 88 -16.95 26.55 -15.42
CA SER A 88 -17.02 26.47 -13.96
C SER A 88 -17.92 25.32 -13.47
N SER A 89 -19.03 25.03 -14.17
CA SER A 89 -19.95 23.94 -13.84
C SER A 89 -19.29 22.58 -14.09
N MET A 90 -18.65 22.42 -15.24
CA MET A 90 -17.92 21.19 -15.57
C MET A 90 -16.73 20.97 -14.64
N LYS A 91 -15.95 22.03 -14.37
CA LYS A 91 -14.84 22.04 -13.42
C LYS A 91 -15.30 21.58 -12.04
N GLN A 92 -16.41 22.13 -11.53
CA GLN A 92 -16.95 21.73 -10.24
C GLN A 92 -17.40 20.25 -10.23
N LYS A 93 -18.00 19.75 -11.33
CA LYS A 93 -18.37 18.33 -11.44
C LYS A 93 -17.15 17.41 -11.40
N LEU A 94 -16.07 17.76 -12.10
CA LEU A 94 -14.80 17.02 -12.07
C LEU A 94 -14.17 17.04 -10.68
N VAL A 95 -14.15 18.19 -10.01
CA VAL A 95 -13.67 18.33 -8.62
C VAL A 95 -14.47 17.44 -7.67
N VAL A 96 -15.81 17.45 -7.78
CA VAL A 96 -16.68 16.59 -6.97
C VAL A 96 -16.43 15.12 -7.27
N LEU A 97 -16.24 14.74 -8.54
CA LEU A 97 -15.89 13.37 -8.92
C LEU A 97 -14.56 12.93 -8.27
N ALA A 98 -13.49 13.70 -8.47
CA ALA A 98 -12.17 13.38 -7.92
C ALA A 98 -12.22 13.22 -6.39
N ARG A 99 -12.97 14.10 -5.70
CA ARG A 99 -13.21 13.99 -4.25
C ARG A 99 -13.98 12.73 -3.87
N LYS A 100 -15.02 12.34 -4.63
CA LYS A 100 -15.78 11.11 -4.37
C LYS A 100 -14.91 9.85 -4.54
N VAL A 101 -14.11 9.79 -5.60
CA VAL A 101 -13.17 8.68 -5.85
C VAL A 101 -12.14 8.59 -4.71
N LYS A 102 -11.60 9.74 -4.28
CA LYS A 102 -10.67 9.81 -3.12
C LYS A 102 -11.34 9.34 -1.84
N LYS A 103 -12.56 9.80 -1.55
CA LYS A 103 -13.32 9.41 -0.35
C LYS A 103 -13.57 7.90 -0.29
N VAL A 104 -13.85 7.24 -1.42
CA VAL A 104 -14.01 5.78 -1.45
C VAL A 104 -12.71 5.08 -1.03
N LYS A 105 -11.56 5.55 -1.51
CA LYS A 105 -10.26 5.03 -1.07
C LYS A 105 -10.05 5.23 0.43
N ASP A 106 -10.26 6.45 0.93
CA ASP A 106 -10.00 6.78 2.33
C ASP A 106 -10.87 5.92 3.26
N ILE A 107 -12.15 5.71 2.91
CA ILE A 107 -13.06 4.82 3.64
C ILE A 107 -12.56 3.36 3.57
N MET A 108 -12.16 2.87 2.40
CA MET A 108 -11.69 1.50 2.24
C MET A 108 -10.42 1.23 3.05
N TYR A 109 -9.46 2.16 2.99
CA TYR A 109 -8.23 2.10 3.77
C TYR A 109 -8.55 2.10 5.27
N HIS A 110 -9.44 2.98 5.72
CA HIS A 110 -9.86 3.03 7.11
C HIS A 110 -10.50 1.71 7.58
N ILE A 111 -11.43 1.14 6.81
CA ILE A 111 -12.04 -0.16 7.12
C ILE A 111 -10.96 -1.23 7.21
N TYR A 112 -10.06 -1.31 6.23
CA TYR A 112 -8.96 -2.28 6.25
C TYR A 112 -8.08 -2.13 7.50
N THR A 113 -7.65 -0.91 7.83
CA THR A 113 -6.79 -0.68 9.01
C THR A 113 -7.50 -1.00 10.31
N THR A 114 -8.75 -0.56 10.48
CA THR A 114 -9.53 -0.81 11.69
C THR A 114 -9.88 -2.28 11.85
N THR A 115 -10.30 -2.96 10.78
CA THR A 115 -10.56 -4.41 10.82
C THR A 115 -9.29 -5.20 11.12
N LYS A 116 -8.14 -4.80 10.56
CA LYS A 116 -6.84 -5.43 10.86
C LYS A 116 -6.44 -5.26 12.32
N GLU A 117 -6.68 -4.08 12.91
CA GLU A 117 -6.43 -3.82 14.33
C GLU A 117 -7.37 -4.63 15.24
N SER A 118 -8.66 -4.65 14.95
CA SER A 118 -9.64 -5.47 15.69
C SER A 118 -9.33 -6.97 15.57
N LEU A 119 -8.91 -7.45 14.39
CA LEU A 119 -8.55 -8.86 14.21
C LEU A 119 -7.31 -9.24 15.01
N LYS A 120 -6.33 -8.33 15.14
CA LYS A 120 -5.15 -8.55 15.98
C LYS A 120 -5.51 -8.70 17.45
N SER A 121 -6.51 -7.99 17.96
CA SER A 121 -6.90 -8.07 19.38
C SER A 121 -7.70 -9.32 19.71
N ILE A 122 -8.55 -9.80 18.80
CA ILE A 122 -9.31 -11.06 18.98
C ILE A 122 -8.51 -12.32 18.58
N SER A 123 -7.30 -12.14 18.05
CA SER A 123 -6.42 -13.22 17.61
C SER A 123 -6.12 -14.17 18.78
N PRO A 124 -6.44 -15.48 18.67
CA PRO A 124 -6.18 -16.46 19.73
C PRO A 124 -4.71 -16.48 20.18
N PRO A 125 -4.41 -16.88 21.42
CA PRO A 125 -3.03 -16.99 21.93
C PRO A 125 -2.10 -17.81 21.02
N GLU A 126 -2.61 -18.88 20.43
CA GLU A 126 -1.90 -19.78 19.52
C GLU A 126 -1.44 -19.04 18.26
N MET A 127 -2.22 -18.08 17.78
CA MET A 127 -1.87 -17.25 16.63
C MET A 127 -0.72 -16.29 16.94
N LYS A 128 -0.51 -15.90 18.21
CA LYS A 128 0.67 -15.13 18.63
C LYS A 128 1.91 -16.00 18.67
N LEU A 129 1.78 -17.24 19.17
CA LEU A 129 2.85 -18.23 19.16
C LEU A 129 3.31 -18.51 17.72
N LEU A 130 2.39 -18.76 16.79
CA LEU A 130 2.72 -18.96 15.38
C LEU A 130 3.46 -17.75 14.78
N LYS A 131 3.04 -16.52 15.10
CA LYS A 131 3.74 -15.30 14.64
C LYS A 131 5.17 -15.22 15.17
N TYR A 132 5.39 -15.54 16.44
CA TYR A 132 6.72 -15.58 17.03
C TYR A 132 7.59 -16.64 16.33
N LEU A 133 7.09 -17.87 16.23
CA LEU A 133 7.80 -18.98 15.60
C LEU A 133 8.16 -18.68 14.14
N LEU A 134 7.23 -18.10 13.37
CA LEU A 134 7.48 -17.72 11.98
C LEU A 134 8.41 -16.51 11.81
N ASN A 135 8.55 -15.66 12.84
CA ASN A 135 9.44 -14.51 12.83
C ASN A 135 10.90 -14.87 13.16
N ILE A 136 11.18 -16.11 13.54
CA ILE A 136 12.54 -16.61 13.72
C ILE A 136 13.21 -16.65 12.32
N GLU A 137 14.28 -15.86 12.17
CA GLU A 137 15.01 -15.70 10.91
C GLU A 137 15.78 -16.99 10.55
N ASP A 138 16.40 -17.60 11.56
CA ASP A 138 17.16 -18.84 11.40
C ASP A 138 16.20 -20.02 11.11
N PRO A 139 16.37 -20.71 9.97
CA PRO A 139 15.47 -21.79 9.58
C PRO A 139 15.56 -23.02 10.48
N GLU A 140 16.74 -23.34 11.05
CA GLU A 140 16.92 -24.47 11.97
C GLU A 140 16.26 -24.15 13.32
N GLU A 141 16.48 -22.94 13.84
CA GLU A 141 15.84 -22.47 15.08
C GLU A 141 14.31 -22.43 14.92
N ARG A 142 13.81 -21.93 13.79
CA ARG A 142 12.37 -21.90 13.48
C ARG A 142 11.77 -23.30 13.46
N PHE A 143 12.41 -24.23 12.76
CA PHE A 143 11.92 -25.60 12.66
C PHE A 143 11.94 -26.31 14.02
N GLY A 144 13.02 -26.17 14.79
CA GLY A 144 13.12 -26.73 16.14
C GLY A 144 12.06 -26.17 17.09
N ALA A 145 11.83 -24.86 17.03
CA ALA A 145 10.81 -24.21 17.85
C ALA A 145 9.39 -24.64 17.45
N LEU A 146 9.12 -24.79 16.14
CA LEU A 146 7.85 -25.34 15.64
C LEU A 146 7.65 -26.79 16.08
N ALA A 147 8.67 -27.63 15.93
CA ALA A 147 8.61 -29.03 16.35
C ALA A 147 8.31 -29.15 17.85
N THR A 148 8.99 -28.34 18.68
CA THR A 148 8.78 -28.32 20.13
C THR A 148 7.39 -27.81 20.52
N ALA A 149 6.87 -26.79 19.83
CA ALA A 149 5.56 -26.21 20.13
C ALA A 149 4.37 -27.18 19.90
N PHE A 150 4.53 -28.15 19.00
CA PHE A 150 3.50 -29.16 18.69
C PHE A 150 3.83 -30.56 19.21
N SER A 151 5.02 -30.78 19.78
CA SER A 151 5.30 -32.01 20.51
C SER A 151 4.25 -32.11 21.62
N PRO A 152 3.51 -33.24 21.72
CA PRO A 152 2.68 -33.48 22.89
C PRO A 152 3.61 -33.32 24.07
N GLY A 153 3.32 -32.36 24.95
CA GLY A 153 4.05 -32.25 26.19
C GLY A 153 4.04 -33.64 26.78
N ASP A 154 5.22 -34.21 27.03
CA ASP A 154 5.30 -35.28 28.00
C ASP A 154 4.98 -34.58 29.31
N GLU A 155 3.68 -34.40 29.54
CA GLU A 155 3.09 -34.21 30.83
C GLU A 155 3.45 -35.49 31.57
N HIS A 156 4.72 -35.60 31.97
CA HIS A 156 5.04 -36.13 33.26
C HIS A 156 4.25 -35.25 34.23
N GLU A 157 2.96 -35.59 34.37
CA GLU A 157 2.28 -35.60 35.65
C GLU A 157 3.36 -36.09 36.61
N ALA A 158 3.95 -35.14 37.33
CA ALA A 158 4.61 -35.42 38.57
C ALA A 158 3.51 -36.09 39.37
N LYS A 159 3.51 -37.42 39.29
CA LYS A 159 2.59 -38.26 40.00
C LYS A 159 2.65 -37.79 41.44
N ASP A 160 1.51 -37.36 41.94
CA ASP A 160 1.27 -37.19 43.37
C ASP A 160 1.40 -38.59 44.01
N GLU A 161 2.63 -39.07 44.15
CA GLU A 161 2.96 -40.31 44.88
C GLU A 161 2.92 -40.08 46.40
N ASP A 162 2.65 -38.85 46.87
CA ASP A 162 2.55 -38.51 48.29
C ASP A 162 1.13 -38.64 48.87
N ALA A 163 0.23 -39.35 48.19
CA ALA A 163 -0.99 -39.88 48.79
C ALA A 163 -0.80 -41.33 49.28
N LEU A 164 0.39 -41.65 49.83
CA LEU A 164 0.62 -42.88 50.57
C LEU A 164 1.03 -42.55 52.02
N TYR A 165 0.05 -42.77 52.90
CA TYR A 165 0.25 -43.34 54.24
C TYR A 165 1.04 -42.49 55.24
N THR A 166 0.36 -41.79 56.15
CA THR A 166 0.50 -41.92 57.62
C THR A 166 -0.60 -41.13 58.33
#